data_AF-A0AAW0I6Q9-F1
#
_entry.id   AF-A0AAW0I6Q9-F1
#
_cell.length_a   1.000
_cell.length_b   1.000
_cell.length_c   1.000
_cell.angle_alpha   90.00
_cell.angle_beta   90.00
_cell.angle_gamma   90.00
#
_symmetry.space_group_name_H-M   'P 1'
#
loop_
_entity.id
_entity.type
_entity.pdbx_description
1 polymer ?
#
loop_
_entity_poly.entity_id
_entity_poly.type
_entity_poly.pdbx_seq_one_letter_code
_entity_poly.pdbx_strand_id
1 'polypeptide(L)'
;MIEEIVLVDDASERDFLKRPLESYVKKLKVPVHVIRMEQRSGLIRARLKGAAVSKGQVITFIDAHCECTAGWLEPLLARIKHGRRTVVCPIIDVISDDTFEYMTGSDMTYGGFNWKLNFRWYPVPQREMDRRKGDWTLPVRTPTDRYCLNLDLLWNVLFSPSNGD
;
A
#
# COMPACT_ATOMS: atom_id res chain seq x y z
N MET A 1 -1.65 -7.34 16.81
CA MET A 1 -1.60 -7.30 15.34
C MET A 1 -2.46 -6.13 14.89
N ILE A 2 -1.99 -5.38 13.88
CA ILE A 2 -2.24 -3.95 13.62
C ILE A 2 -1.90 -3.08 14.84
N GLU A 3 -0.82 -2.31 14.70
CA GLU A 3 -0.32 -1.42 15.76
C GLU A 3 -1.13 -0.12 15.81
N GLU A 4 -1.30 0.50 14.64
CA GLU A 4 -1.97 1.79 14.48
C GLU A 4 -2.46 1.98 13.04
N ILE A 5 -3.35 2.96 12.86
CA ILE A 5 -3.77 3.45 11.55
C ILE A 5 -3.48 4.95 11.49
N VAL A 6 -2.73 5.38 10.48
CA VAL A 6 -2.44 6.81 10.26
C VAL A 6 -3.23 7.30 9.06
N LEU A 7 -4.19 8.20 9.31
CA LEU A 7 -4.96 8.89 8.28
C LEU A 7 -4.32 10.24 8.02
N VAL A 8 -3.80 10.45 6.81
CA VAL A 8 -3.19 11.73 6.42
C VAL A 8 -4.20 12.54 5.60
N ASP A 9 -4.59 13.69 6.12
CA ASP A 9 -5.45 14.65 5.45
C ASP A 9 -4.62 15.71 4.72
N ASP A 10 -4.61 15.63 3.39
CA ASP A 10 -3.91 16.56 2.48
C ASP A 10 -4.77 17.79 2.16
N ALA A 11 -5.15 18.53 3.20
CA ALA A 11 -5.97 19.74 3.16
C ALA A 11 -7.38 19.54 2.56
N SER A 12 -8.16 18.62 3.12
CA SER A 12 -9.55 18.40 2.73
C SER A 12 -10.48 19.54 3.17
N GLU A 13 -11.38 19.95 2.28
CA GLU A 13 -12.30 21.06 2.53
C GLU A 13 -13.60 20.62 3.21
N ARG A 14 -14.04 19.37 2.98
CA ARG A 14 -15.34 18.84 3.42
C ARG A 14 -15.41 18.76 4.95
N ASP A 15 -16.42 19.39 5.55
CA ASP A 15 -16.50 19.55 7.02
C ASP A 15 -16.59 18.24 7.80
N PHE A 16 -17.21 17.21 7.24
CA PHE A 16 -17.30 15.90 7.88
C PHE A 16 -15.93 15.22 8.06
N LEU A 17 -14.93 15.60 7.26
CA LEU A 17 -13.56 15.09 7.38
C LEU A 17 -12.77 15.76 8.50
N LYS A 18 -13.28 16.83 9.12
CA LYS A 18 -12.60 17.60 10.18
C LYS A 18 -12.89 17.01 11.57
N ARG A 19 -13.49 17.81 12.45
CA ARG A 19 -13.88 17.42 13.82
C ARG A 19 -14.76 16.15 13.88
N PRO A 20 -15.74 15.92 12.97
CA PRO A 20 -16.57 14.72 13.03
C PRO A 20 -15.75 13.44 12.85
N LEU A 21 -14.83 13.41 11.88
CA LEU A 21 -13.92 12.28 11.67
C LEU A 21 -13.06 12.01 12.92
N GLU A 22 -12.43 13.05 13.48
CA GLU A 22 -11.59 12.90 14.69
C GLU A 22 -12.37 12.36 15.89
N SER A 23 -13.63 12.74 16.02
CA SER A 23 -14.52 12.26 17.08
C SER A 23 -14.95 10.81 16.86
N TYR A 24 -15.10 10.41 15.59
CA TYR A 24 -15.47 9.05 15.22
C TYR A 24 -14.31 8.08 15.44
N VAL A 25 -13.12 8.39 14.92
CA VAL A 25 -11.97 7.47 14.93
C VAL A 25 -11.47 7.16 16.35
N LYS A 26 -11.66 8.07 17.31
CA LYS A 26 -11.36 7.85 18.73
C LYS A 26 -12.17 6.72 19.38
N LYS A 27 -13.29 6.31 18.77
CA LYS A 27 -14.15 5.22 19.28
C LYS A 27 -13.72 3.85 18.77
N LEU A 28 -12.79 3.80 17.81
CA LEU A 28 -12.33 2.55 17.22
C LEU A 28 -11.40 1.81 18.18
N LYS A 29 -11.41 0.47 18.09
CA LYS A 29 -10.57 -0.39 18.94
C LYS A 29 -9.08 -0.27 18.62
N VAL A 30 -8.77 0.00 17.36
CA VAL A 30 -7.40 0.22 16.88
C VAL A 30 -7.10 1.71 17.01
N PRO A 31 -5.92 2.10 17.54
CA PRO A 31 -5.56 3.51 17.62
C PRO A 31 -5.44 4.09 16.21
N VAL A 32 -6.22 5.14 15.95
CA VAL A 32 -6.24 5.86 14.67
C VAL A 32 -5.79 7.30 14.89
N HIS A 33 -4.75 7.70 14.18
CA HIS A 33 -4.16 9.03 14.24
C HIS A 33 -4.48 9.80 12.96
N VAL A 34 -5.14 10.96 13.10
CA VAL A 34 -5.41 11.85 11.97
C VAL A 34 -4.33 12.93 11.93
N ILE A 35 -3.57 12.98 10.84
CA ILE A 35 -2.52 13.95 10.59
C ILE A 35 -3.04 14.98 9.58
N ARG A 36 -3.07 16.25 9.97
CA ARG A 36 -3.50 17.36 9.11
C ARG A 36 -2.30 18.02 8.45
N MET A 37 -2.37 18.21 7.13
CA MET A 37 -1.42 19.02 6.39
C MET A 37 -1.97 20.45 6.25
N GLU A 38 -1.10 21.45 6.38
CA GLU A 38 -1.48 22.87 6.30
C GLU A 38 -1.92 23.28 4.89
N GLN A 39 -1.33 22.65 3.87
CA GLN A 39 -1.61 22.94 2.47
C GLN A 39 -1.62 21.65 1.64
N ARG A 40 -2.42 21.65 0.58
CA ARG A 40 -2.50 20.55 -0.40
C ARG A 40 -1.15 20.36 -1.08
N SER A 41 -0.51 19.24 -0.80
CA SER A 41 0.87 18.91 -1.17
C SER A 41 0.97 17.69 -2.07
N GLY A 42 -0.11 16.93 -2.24
CA GLY A 42 -0.20 15.77 -3.09
C GLY A 42 0.16 14.44 -2.40
N LEU A 43 -0.24 13.35 -3.04
CA LEU A 43 -0.17 11.98 -2.53
C LEU A 43 1.23 11.59 -2.02
N ILE A 44 2.28 11.94 -2.76
CA ILE A 44 3.66 11.56 -2.40
C ILE A 44 4.04 12.17 -1.05
N ARG A 45 3.86 13.48 -0.88
CA ARG A 45 4.21 14.17 0.37
C ARG A 45 3.33 13.72 1.53
N ALA A 46 2.05 13.45 1.29
CA ALA A 46 1.15 12.88 2.29
C ALA A 46 1.63 11.49 2.76
N ARG A 47 2.02 10.59 1.83
CA ARG A 47 2.57 9.27 2.15
C ARG A 47 3.85 9.38 2.98
N LEU A 48 4.76 10.29 2.60
CA LEU A 48 6.00 10.52 3.36
C LEU A 48 5.73 11.07 4.77
N LYS A 49 4.78 11.99 4.91
CA LYS A 49 4.39 12.53 6.21
C LYS A 49 3.79 11.45 7.12
N GLY A 50 2.93 10.59 6.59
CA GLY A 50 2.38 9.45 7.30
C GLY A 50 3.46 8.44 7.70
N ALA A 51 4.41 8.17 6.81
CA ALA A 51 5.51 7.26 7.11
C ALA A 51 6.46 7.77 8.19
N ALA A 52 6.75 9.08 8.20
CA ALA A 52 7.62 9.69 9.20
C ALA A 52 7.07 9.64 10.63
N VAL A 53 5.75 9.52 10.81
CA VAL A 53 5.10 9.44 12.13
C VAL A 53 4.71 8.01 12.54
N SER A 54 4.79 7.07 11.62
CA SER A 54 4.44 5.67 11.87
C SER A 54 5.49 4.99 12.74
N LYS A 55 5.05 4.18 13.70
CA LYS A 55 5.86 3.45 14.68
C LYS A 55 5.92 1.94 14.40
N GLY A 56 5.01 1.44 13.57
CA GLY A 56 4.97 0.03 13.17
C GLY A 56 6.26 -0.40 12.44
N GLN A 57 6.60 -1.68 12.54
CA GLN A 57 7.76 -2.26 11.84
C GLN A 57 7.57 -2.35 10.31
N VAL A 58 6.31 -2.41 9.87
CA VAL A 58 5.91 -2.46 8.46
C VAL A 58 4.83 -1.41 8.24
N ILE A 59 5.00 -0.54 7.24
CA ILE A 59 3.93 0.34 6.77
C ILE A 59 3.20 -0.33 5.64
N THR A 60 1.88 -0.25 5.74
CA THR A 60 0.98 -0.56 4.65
C THR A 60 0.27 0.70 4.19
N PHE A 61 0.44 1.05 2.91
CA PHE A 61 -0.33 2.12 2.27
C PHE A 61 -1.61 1.54 1.67
N ILE A 62 -2.74 2.15 2.01
CA ILE A 62 -4.07 1.80 1.49
C ILE A 62 -4.72 3.10 1.02
N ASP A 63 -5.38 3.08 -0.14
CA ASP A 63 -6.13 4.24 -0.61
C ASP A 63 -7.43 4.38 0.22
N ALA A 64 -7.94 5.61 0.36
CA ALA A 64 -9.09 5.90 1.22
C ALA A 64 -10.42 5.25 0.77
N HIS A 65 -10.43 4.58 -0.38
CA HIS A 65 -11.57 3.95 -1.02
C HIS A 65 -11.32 2.45 -1.29
N CYS A 66 -10.51 1.79 -0.46
CA CYS A 66 -10.28 0.34 -0.55
C CYS A 66 -11.08 -0.43 0.50
N GLU A 67 -11.44 -1.67 0.15
CA GLU A 67 -11.94 -2.68 1.07
C GLU A 67 -10.95 -3.82 1.17
N CYS A 68 -10.66 -4.29 2.38
CA CYS A 68 -9.69 -5.36 2.61
C CYS A 68 -10.42 -6.71 2.77
N THR A 69 -9.98 -7.72 2.05
CA THR A 69 -10.50 -9.09 2.16
C THR A 69 -10.04 -9.79 3.45
N ALA A 70 -10.75 -10.82 3.88
CA ALA A 70 -10.33 -11.59 5.06
C ALA A 70 -8.97 -12.27 4.82
N GLY A 71 -8.04 -12.12 5.78
CA GLY A 71 -6.71 -12.74 5.69
C GLY A 71 -5.74 -12.04 4.73
N TRP A 72 -6.02 -10.81 4.32
CA TRP A 72 -5.19 -10.08 3.34
C TRP A 72 -3.79 -9.74 3.86
N LEU A 73 -3.61 -9.56 5.17
CA LEU A 73 -2.39 -8.97 5.75
C LEU A 73 -1.32 -10.02 6.07
N GLU A 74 -1.74 -11.17 6.60
CA GLU A 74 -0.90 -12.29 6.99
C GLU A 74 0.05 -12.78 5.89
N PRO A 75 -0.40 -13.05 4.64
CA PRO A 75 0.50 -13.51 3.57
C PRO A 75 1.54 -12.44 3.19
N LEU A 76 1.15 -11.17 3.23
CA LEU A 76 2.03 -10.04 2.90
C LEU A 76 3.13 -9.90 3.96
N LEU A 77 2.75 -9.92 5.24
CA LEU A 77 3.71 -9.87 6.36
C LEU A 77 4.60 -11.12 6.40
N ALA A 78 4.04 -12.30 6.12
CA ALA A 78 4.81 -13.53 6.04
C ALA A 78 5.92 -13.41 4.99
N ARG A 79 5.63 -12.81 3.83
CA ARG A 79 6.64 -12.61 2.79
C ARG A 79 7.71 -11.59 3.19
N ILE A 80 7.33 -10.47 3.80
CA ILE A 80 8.28 -9.47 4.31
C ILE A 80 9.22 -10.07 5.36
N LYS A 81 8.70 -10.96 6.23
CA LYS A 81 9.51 -11.64 7.26
C LYS A 81 10.68 -12.45 6.68
N HIS A 82 10.56 -12.98 5.46
CA HIS A 82 11.65 -13.72 4.80
C HIS A 82 12.79 -12.82 4.33
N GLY A 83 12.57 -11.52 4.18
CA GLY A 83 13.61 -10.59 3.76
C GLY A 83 13.17 -9.15 3.88
N ARG A 84 13.87 -8.37 4.72
CA ARG A 84 13.60 -6.94 4.96
C ARG A 84 13.68 -6.06 3.70
N ARG A 85 14.38 -6.53 2.67
CA ARG A 85 14.49 -5.88 1.34
C ARG A 85 13.37 -6.29 0.38
N THR A 86 12.28 -6.88 0.86
CA THR A 86 11.17 -7.33 0.02
C THR A 86 10.00 -6.37 0.14
N VAL A 87 9.68 -5.66 -0.94
CA VAL A 87 8.40 -4.95 -1.05
C VAL A 87 7.37 -5.94 -1.59
N VAL A 88 6.15 -5.90 -1.04
CA VAL A 88 5.04 -6.74 -1.49
C VAL A 88 3.84 -5.87 -1.84
N CYS A 89 3.05 -6.32 -2.80
CA CYS A 89 1.78 -5.74 -3.19
C CYS A 89 0.74 -6.87 -3.20
N PRO A 90 -0.47 -6.65 -2.65
CA PRO A 90 -1.57 -7.59 -2.87
C PRO A 90 -2.04 -7.55 -4.33
N ILE A 91 -2.79 -8.57 -4.74
CA ILE A 91 -3.63 -8.47 -5.94
C ILE A 91 -4.70 -7.41 -5.63
N ILE A 92 -4.91 -6.51 -6.59
CA ILE A 92 -5.88 -5.41 -6.43
C ILE A 92 -7.13 -5.80 -7.21
N ASP A 93 -8.18 -6.11 -6.48
CA ASP A 93 -9.51 -6.32 -7.03
C ASP A 93 -10.16 -4.98 -7.38
N VAL A 94 -11.15 -5.02 -8.26
CA VAL A 94 -11.87 -3.82 -8.71
C VAL A 94 -13.22 -3.79 -8.02
N ILE A 95 -13.55 -2.64 -7.44
CA ILE A 95 -14.90 -2.32 -6.99
C ILE A 95 -15.46 -1.32 -7.99
N SER A 96 -16.60 -1.65 -8.62
CA SER A 96 -17.30 -0.77 -9.56
C SER A 96 -17.73 0.51 -8.85
N ASP A 97 -17.44 1.68 -9.44
CA ASP A 97 -17.82 2.98 -8.89
C ASP A 97 -19.32 3.27 -9.06
N ASP A 98 -19.96 2.67 -10.06
CA ASP A 98 -21.40 2.81 -10.31
C ASP A 98 -22.24 1.86 -9.46
N THR A 99 -21.83 0.58 -9.37
CA THR A 99 -22.65 -0.49 -8.78
C THR A 99 -22.13 -1.01 -7.44
N PHE A 100 -20.92 -0.63 -7.03
CA PHE A 100 -20.20 -1.23 -5.91
C PHE A 100 -20.01 -2.75 -6.03
N GLU A 101 -20.14 -3.30 -7.24
CA GLU A 101 -19.90 -4.71 -7.49
C GLU A 101 -18.42 -5.03 -7.38
N TYR A 102 -18.12 -6.12 -6.66
CA TYR A 102 -16.76 -6.63 -6.47
C TYR A 102 -16.38 -7.55 -7.63
N MET A 103 -15.33 -7.18 -8.35
CA MET A 103 -14.76 -7.92 -9.47
C MET A 103 -13.34 -8.34 -9.11
N THR A 104 -13.10 -9.65 -9.16
CA THR A 104 -11.79 -10.21 -8.83
C THR A 104 -10.73 -9.77 -9.84
N GLY A 105 -9.59 -9.35 -9.32
CA GLY A 105 -8.39 -9.05 -10.08
C GLY A 105 -7.76 -10.33 -10.63
N SER A 106 -6.97 -10.18 -11.69
CA SER A 106 -6.26 -11.30 -12.29
C SER A 106 -4.88 -11.49 -11.66
N ASP A 107 -4.64 -12.66 -11.08
CA ASP A 107 -3.33 -13.09 -10.59
C ASP A 107 -2.34 -13.46 -11.72
N MET A 108 -2.85 -13.46 -12.96
CA MET A 108 -2.11 -13.71 -14.19
C MET A 108 -1.58 -12.41 -14.83
N THR A 109 -1.60 -11.31 -14.08
CA THR A 109 -1.02 -10.03 -14.52
C THR A 109 0.11 -9.59 -13.60
N TYR A 110 1.07 -8.86 -14.17
CA TYR A 110 2.17 -8.23 -13.44
C TYR A 110 2.38 -6.80 -13.93
N GLY A 111 2.96 -5.94 -13.10
CA GLY A 111 3.11 -4.53 -13.39
C GLY A 111 4.35 -4.23 -14.24
N GLY A 112 4.19 -3.39 -15.25
CA GLY A 112 5.27 -2.80 -16.03
C GLY A 112 4.97 -1.36 -16.42
N PHE A 113 5.80 -0.79 -17.29
CA PHE A 113 5.56 0.54 -17.85
C PHE A 113 5.92 0.57 -19.34
N ASN A 114 5.24 1.45 -20.09
CA ASN A 114 5.60 1.71 -21.47
C ASN A 114 6.67 2.81 -21.59
N TRP A 115 7.19 3.06 -22.79
CA TRP A 115 8.22 4.10 -23.02
C TRP A 115 7.79 5.54 -22.74
N LYS A 116 6.50 5.78 -22.49
CA LYS A 116 5.98 7.05 -21.98
C LYS A 116 5.92 7.08 -20.44
N LEU A 117 6.52 6.10 -19.78
CA LEU A 117 6.53 5.90 -18.33
C LEU A 117 5.13 5.74 -17.71
N ASN A 118 4.15 5.28 -18.50
CA ASN A 118 2.83 4.96 -17.97
C ASN A 118 2.81 3.53 -17.47
N PHE A 119 2.35 3.34 -16.24
CA PHE A 119 2.10 2.02 -15.68
C PHE A 119 1.08 1.24 -16.52
N ARG A 120 1.35 -0.05 -16.74
CA ARG A 120 0.51 -0.99 -17.48
C ARG A 120 0.56 -2.36 -16.83
N TRP A 121 -0.55 -3.07 -16.92
CA TRP A 121 -0.62 -4.49 -16.58
C TRP A 121 -0.25 -5.32 -17.80
N TYR A 122 0.65 -6.29 -17.62
CA TYR A 122 1.07 -7.25 -18.64
C TYR A 122 0.76 -8.68 -18.19
N PRO A 123 0.51 -9.62 -19.11
CA PRO A 123 0.34 -11.03 -18.75
C PRO A 123 1.62 -11.59 -18.12
N VAL A 124 1.50 -12.40 -17.06
CA VAL A 124 2.64 -13.05 -16.40
C VAL A 124 3.43 -13.88 -17.42
N PRO A 125 4.76 -13.69 -17.53
CA PRO A 125 5.56 -14.40 -18.51
C PRO A 125 5.71 -15.89 -18.15
N GLN A 126 5.84 -16.76 -19.16
CA GLN A 126 5.96 -18.21 -18.97
C GLN A 126 7.04 -18.60 -17.94
N ARG A 127 8.17 -17.89 -17.93
CA ARG A 127 9.26 -18.11 -16.95
C ARG A 127 8.81 -18.01 -15.49
N GLU A 128 7.86 -17.12 -15.17
CA GLU A 128 7.32 -16.97 -13.82
C GLU A 128 6.28 -18.04 -13.52
N MET A 129 5.49 -18.45 -14.53
CA MET A 129 4.58 -19.60 -14.43
C MET A 129 5.34 -20.89 -14.12
N ASP A 130 6.41 -21.16 -14.87
CA ASP A 130 7.27 -22.34 -14.69
C ASP A 130 7.96 -22.35 -13.33
N ARG A 131 8.36 -21.17 -12.83
CA ARG A 131 8.94 -21.01 -11.49
C ARG A 131 7.93 -21.35 -10.40
N ARG A 132 6.66 -20.93 -10.56
CA ARG A 132 5.59 -21.19 -9.59
C ARG A 132 5.08 -22.63 -9.65
N LYS A 133 5.21 -23.32 -10.80
CA LYS A 133 4.74 -24.71 -11.00
C LYS A 133 3.26 -24.92 -10.61
N GLY A 134 2.42 -23.89 -10.83
CA GLY A 134 1.01 -23.91 -10.45
C GLY A 134 0.72 -23.69 -8.96
N ASP A 135 1.72 -23.32 -8.15
CA ASP A 135 1.50 -22.91 -6.76
C ASP A 135 1.06 -21.44 -6.69
N TRP A 136 -0.21 -21.25 -6.31
CA TRP A 136 -0.87 -19.95 -6.22
C TRP A 136 -0.44 -19.15 -4.99
N THR A 137 0.15 -19.81 -3.97
CA THR A 137 0.63 -19.17 -2.75
C THR A 137 1.99 -18.48 -2.93
N LEU A 138 2.73 -18.86 -3.98
CA LEU A 138 4.00 -18.22 -4.32
C LEU A 138 3.76 -16.83 -4.95
N PRO A 139 4.50 -15.80 -4.52
CA PRO A 139 4.34 -14.46 -5.07
C PRO A 139 4.81 -14.39 -6.52
N VAL A 140 4.16 -13.55 -7.33
CA VAL A 140 4.62 -13.17 -8.66
C VAL A 140 5.72 -12.12 -8.53
N ARG A 141 6.84 -12.29 -9.22
CA ARG A 141 7.90 -11.27 -9.27
C ARG A 141 7.56 -10.23 -10.34
N THR A 142 7.48 -8.98 -9.94
CA THR A 142 7.05 -7.87 -10.79
C THR A 142 8.12 -6.77 -10.84
N PRO A 143 8.46 -6.20 -12.02
CA PRO A 143 9.39 -5.08 -12.13
C PRO A 143 8.90 -3.78 -11.49
N THR A 144 7.59 -3.54 -11.52
CA THR A 144 6.98 -2.33 -10.96
C THR A 144 5.64 -2.65 -10.32
N ASP A 145 5.30 -1.90 -9.28
CA ASP A 145 4.00 -1.99 -8.59
C ASP A 145 3.35 -0.63 -8.47
N ARG A 146 2.02 -0.64 -8.39
CA ARG A 146 1.20 0.56 -8.17
C ARG A 146 1.09 0.90 -6.67
N TYR A 147 1.15 -0.10 -5.80
CA TYR A 147 1.00 0.05 -4.35
C TYR A 147 2.11 -0.73 -3.64
N CYS A 148 2.86 -0.06 -2.75
CA CYS A 148 4.03 -0.66 -2.11
C CYS A 148 3.76 -0.88 -0.62
N LEU A 149 4.14 -2.05 -0.11
CA LEU A 149 4.21 -2.35 1.33
C LEU A 149 5.65 -2.74 1.66
N ASN A 150 6.38 -1.90 2.40
CA ASN A 150 7.53 -2.21 3.26
C ASN A 150 8.25 -0.90 3.68
N LEU A 151 8.43 -0.71 5.00
CA LEU A 151 9.09 0.43 5.63
C LEU A 151 10.60 0.44 5.47
N ASP A 152 11.25 -0.72 5.64
CA ASP A 152 12.71 -0.84 5.72
C ASP A 152 13.37 -0.45 4.39
N LEU A 153 12.69 -0.66 3.27
CA LEU A 153 13.18 -0.23 1.96
C LEU A 153 12.93 1.26 1.71
N LEU A 154 11.78 1.81 2.11
CA LEU A 154 11.52 3.24 1.96
C LEU A 154 12.47 4.07 2.84
N TRP A 155 12.74 3.66 4.07
CA TRP A 155 13.67 4.36 4.94
C TRP A 155 15.12 4.27 4.44
N ASN A 156 15.59 3.08 4.03
CA ASN A 156 16.96 2.93 3.54
C ASN A 156 17.18 3.50 2.12
N VAL A 157 16.17 3.56 1.25
CA VAL A 157 16.31 4.07 -0.12
C VAL A 157 16.02 5.57 -0.23
N LEU A 158 15.11 6.11 0.57
CA LEU A 158 14.72 7.53 0.47
C LEU A 158 15.27 8.39 1.61
N PHE A 159 15.68 7.81 2.74
CA PHE A 159 15.94 8.55 3.98
C PHE A 159 17.21 8.13 4.73
N SER A 160 18.02 7.21 4.20
CA SER A 160 19.37 7.00 4.72
C SER A 160 20.21 8.21 4.31
N PRO A 161 20.78 8.99 5.23
CA PRO A 161 21.88 9.86 4.88
C PRO A 161 22.93 8.96 4.24
N SER A 162 23.51 9.38 3.11
CA SER A 162 24.76 8.78 2.65
C SER A 162 25.73 8.77 3.84
N ASN A 163 25.90 7.61 4.49
CA ASN A 163 27.01 7.41 5.39
C ASN A 163 28.23 7.45 4.49
N GLY A 164 28.82 8.64 4.40
CA GLY A 164 30.21 8.79 4.03
C GLY A 164 31.03 8.20 5.16
N ASP A 165 31.51 6.99 4.94
CA ASP A 165 32.80 6.50 5.44
C ASP A 165 33.64 6.11 4.21
#